data_AF-A0A967W076-F1
#
_entry.id   AF-A0A967W076-F1
#
_cell.length_a   1.000
_cell.length_b   1.000
_cell.length_c   1.000
_cell.angle_alpha   90.00
_cell.angle_beta   90.00
_cell.angle_gamma   90.00
#
_symmetry.space_group_name_H-M   'P 1'
#
loop_
_entity.id
_entity.type
_entity.pdbx_description
1 polymer ?
#
loop_
_entity_poly.entity_id
_entity_poly.type
_entity_poly.pdbx_seq_one_letter_code
_entity_poly.pdbx_strand_id
1 'polypeptide(L)' 'MQRLFQRYLMSTPSRHYLQIRLLRARELLQQTRLSLVEIASMTGFVSSSHFSKSYKEFYGHSPSAERRSTMQPA' A
#
# COMPACT_ATOMS: atom_id res chain seq x y z
N MET A 1 -3.58 16.38 -16.77
CA MET A 1 -3.08 16.41 -15.38
C MET A 1 -2.72 15.01 -14.84
N GLN A 2 -2.00 14.15 -15.58
CA GLN A 2 -1.62 12.78 -15.10
C GLN A 2 -0.12 12.44 -15.31
N ARG A 3 0.61 13.23 -16.10
CA ARG A 3 2.02 12.95 -16.43
C ARG A 3 3.03 13.49 -15.41
N LEU A 4 2.67 14.55 -14.67
CA LEU A 4 3.52 15.12 -13.62
C LEU A 4 3.61 14.19 -12.39
N PHE A 5 2.52 13.49 -12.05
CA PHE A 5 2.50 12.48 -10.99
C PHE A 5 3.45 11.31 -11.31
N GLN A 6 3.45 10.81 -12.56
CA GLN A 6 4.36 9.73 -12.96
C GLN A 6 5.83 10.16 -12.87
N ARG A 7 6.19 11.38 -13.27
CA ARG A 7 7.61 11.81 -13.26
C ARG A 7 8.16 12.00 -11.84
N TYR A 8 7.34 12.47 -10.89
CA TYR A 8 7.73 12.56 -9.48
C TYR A 8 7.64 11.22 -8.72
N LEU A 9 6.76 10.29 -9.12
CA LEU A 9 6.66 8.96 -8.49
C LEU A 9 7.62 7.92 -9.07
N MET A 10 8.07 8.05 -10.33
CA MET A 10 9.01 7.10 -10.97
C MET A 10 10.46 7.31 -10.52
N SER A 11 10.76 8.43 -9.88
CA SER A 11 12.03 8.68 -9.20
C SER A 11 11.80 8.58 -7.69
N THR A 12 11.66 7.38 -7.13
CA THR A 12 11.46 7.26 -5.67
C THR A 12 12.73 7.74 -4.96
N PRO A 13 12.68 8.81 -4.14
CA PRO A 13 13.76 9.08 -3.19
C PRO A 13 13.54 8.14 -1.99
N SER A 14 14.56 7.35 -1.66
CA SER A 14 14.72 6.65 -0.37
C SER A 14 13.71 5.52 -0.04
N ARG A 15 14.24 4.33 0.21
CA ARG A 15 13.55 3.19 0.87
C ARG A 15 12.67 3.61 2.06
N HIS A 16 13.07 4.68 2.73
CA HIS A 16 12.35 5.31 3.84
C HIS A 16 10.95 5.79 3.46
N TYR A 17 10.77 6.47 2.32
CA TYR A 17 9.45 6.97 1.92
C TYR A 17 8.51 5.83 1.52
N LEU A 18 9.03 4.78 0.88
CA LEU A 18 8.26 3.55 0.62
C LEU A 18 7.78 2.91 1.92
N GLN A 19 8.65 2.84 2.93
CA GLN A 19 8.30 2.32 4.26
C GLN A 19 7.16 3.12 4.90
N ILE A 20 7.22 4.46 4.89
CA ILE A 20 6.12 5.31 5.42
C ILE A 20 4.79 4.99 4.74
N ARG A 21 4.79 4.88 3.39
CA ARG A 21 3.58 4.56 2.62
C ARG A 21 3.02 3.19 2.98
N LEU A 22 3.88 2.20 3.18
CA LEU A 22 3.49 0.84 3.54
C LEU A 22 3.03 0.71 5.00
N LEU A 23 3.60 1.50 5.92
CA LEU A 23 3.11 1.61 7.29
C LEU A 23 1.69 2.17 7.31
N ARG A 24 1.46 3.28 6.60
CA ARG A 24 0.12 3.88 6.51
C ARG A 24 -0.89 2.93 5.85
N ALA A 25 -0.47 2.21 4.80
CA ALA A 25 -1.32 1.22 4.16
C ALA A 25 -1.75 0.11 5.12
N ARG A 26 -0.85 -0.36 5.99
CA ARG A 26 -1.17 -1.37 7.01
C ARG A 26 -2.21 -0.87 7.99
N GLU A 27 -2.09 0.34 8.51
CA GLU A 27 -3.11 0.93 9.39
C GLU A 27 -4.49 0.92 8.73
N LEU A 28 -4.57 1.37 7.46
CA LEU A 28 -5.83 1.39 6.71
C LEU A 28 -6.38 -0.02 6.47
N LEU A 29 -5.53 -1.02 6.21
CA LEU A 29 -5.93 -2.42 6.05
C LEU A 29 -6.57 -3.00 7.32
N GLN A 30 -6.09 -2.60 8.49
CA GLN A 30 -6.51 -3.12 9.79
C GLN A 30 -7.70 -2.35 10.37
N GLN A 31 -7.83 -1.05 10.07
CA GLN A 31 -8.83 -0.17 10.68
C GLN A 31 -10.04 0.10 9.79
N THR A 32 -9.98 -0.23 8.50
CA THR A 32 -11.02 0.13 7.53
C THR A 32 -11.42 -1.05 6.65
N ARG A 33 -12.58 -0.91 5.98
CA ARG A 33 -13.06 -1.87 4.96
C ARG A 33 -12.79 -1.42 3.52
N LEU A 34 -11.89 -0.44 3.35
CA LEU A 34 -11.54 0.10 2.03
C LEU A 34 -11.00 -1.00 1.11
N SER A 35 -11.28 -0.93 -0.18
CA SER A 35 -10.69 -1.82 -1.17
C SER A 35 -9.17 -1.63 -1.28
N LEU A 36 -8.45 -2.62 -1.82
CA LEU A 36 -7.01 -2.48 -2.07
C LEU A 36 -6.70 -1.36 -3.08
N VAL A 37 -7.64 -1.05 -3.97
CA VAL A 37 -7.52 0.03 -4.95
C VAL A 37 -7.57 1.39 -4.25
N GLU A 38 -8.53 1.57 -3.34
CA GLU A 38 -8.63 2.80 -2.54
C GLU A 38 -7.41 2.99 -1.64
N ILE A 39 -6.96 1.94 -0.95
CA ILE A 39 -5.76 2.01 -0.09
C ILE A 39 -4.51 2.35 -0.91
N ALA A 40 -4.36 1.72 -2.09
CA ALA A 40 -3.25 2.02 -3.00
C ALA A 40 -3.27 3.50 -3.41
N SER A 41 -4.44 4.03 -3.80
CA SER A 41 -4.60 5.44 -4.16
C SER A 41 -4.27 6.39 -3.00
N MET A 42 -4.80 6.13 -1.81
CA MET A 42 -4.58 6.95 -0.61
C MET A 42 -3.13 6.96 -0.12
N THR A 43 -2.40 5.87 -0.37
CA THR A 43 -0.98 5.74 0.02
C THR A 43 -0.04 6.09 -1.14
N GLY A 44 -0.55 6.68 -2.21
CA GLY A 44 0.22 7.21 -3.33
C GLY A 44 0.79 6.15 -4.27
N PHE A 45 0.25 4.94 -4.31
CA PHE A 45 0.59 3.94 -5.33
C PHE A 45 -0.18 4.20 -6.63
N VAL A 46 0.54 4.09 -7.75
CA VAL A 46 -0.03 4.24 -9.10
C VAL A 46 -1.00 3.10 -9.43
N SER A 47 -0.80 1.92 -8.85
CA SER A 47 -1.68 0.76 -9.07
C SER A 47 -1.76 -0.14 -7.84
N SER A 48 -2.89 -0.83 -7.69
CA SER A 48 -3.10 -1.84 -6.65
C SER A 48 -2.13 -3.03 -6.79
N SER A 49 -1.72 -3.37 -8.01
CA SER A 49 -0.73 -4.42 -8.27
C SER A 49 0.66 -4.03 -7.76
N HIS A 50 1.11 -2.79 -8.04
CA HIS A 50 2.41 -2.31 -7.55
C HIS A 50 2.41 -2.20 -6.01
N PHE A 51 1.31 -1.71 -5.44
CA PHE A 51 1.07 -1.73 -4.00
C PHE A 51 1.20 -3.14 -3.41
N SER A 52 0.44 -4.11 -3.96
CA SER A 52 0.39 -5.47 -3.43
C SER A 52 1.75 -6.17 -3.50
N LYS A 53 2.51 -5.95 -4.59
CA LYS A 53 3.88 -6.45 -4.72
C LYS A 53 4.81 -5.84 -3.67
N SER A 54 4.83 -4.52 -3.57
CA SER A 54 5.68 -3.80 -2.60
C SER A 54 5.35 -4.16 -1.15
N TYR A 55 4.06 -4.31 -0.83
CA TYR A 55 3.60 -4.72 0.49
C TYR A 55 4.08 -6.13 0.83
N LYS A 56 3.93 -7.08 -0.11
CA LYS A 56 4.40 -8.46 0.08
C LYS A 56 5.92 -8.54 0.24
N GLU A 57 6.67 -7.76 -0.55
CA GLU A 57 8.13 -7.69 -0.43
C GLU A 57 8.59 -7.13 0.93
N PHE A 58 7.82 -6.19 1.51
CA PHE A 58 8.16 -5.56 2.79
C PHE A 58 7.70 -6.37 4.02
N TYR A 59 6.49 -6.94 4.00
CA TYR A 59 5.88 -7.64 5.15
C TYR A 59 5.88 -9.18 5.03
N GLY A 60 6.25 -9.73 3.87
CA GLY A 60 6.29 -11.18 3.63
C GLY A 60 4.94 -11.81 3.23
N HIS A 61 3.83 -11.09 3.34
CA HIS A 61 2.50 -11.58 2.94
C HIS A 61 1.69 -10.51 2.20
N SER A 62 0.61 -10.92 1.53
CA SER A 62 -0.23 -9.99 0.77
C SER A 62 -1.07 -9.08 1.68
N PRO A 63 -1.47 -7.89 1.21
CA PRO A 63 -2.36 -7.01 1.97
C PRO A 63 -3.74 -7.65 2.21
N SER A 64 -4.22 -8.52 1.31
CA SER A 64 -5.44 -9.32 1.53
C SER A 64 -5.28 -10.31 2.70
N ALA A 65 -4.09 -10.88 2.87
CA ALA A 65 -3.81 -11.80 3.97
C ALA A 65 -3.79 -11.05 5.32
N GLU A 66 -3.18 -9.85 5.38
CA GLU A 66 -3.21 -8.98 6.56
C GLU A 66 -4.65 -8.68 7.00
N ARG A 67 -5.51 -8.29 6.06
CA ARG A 67 -6.92 -7.99 6.36
C ARG A 67 -7.67 -9.21 6.90
N ARG A 68 -7.39 -10.39 6.35
CA ARG A 68 -8.01 -11.64 6.81
C ARG A 68 -7.55 -12.04 8.22
N SER A 69 -6.31 -11.71 8.56
CA SER A 69 -5.74 -11.94 9.90
C SER A 69 -6.42 -11.05 10.95
N THR A 70 -6.66 -9.77 10.61
CA THR A 70 -7.30 -8.82 11.54
C THR A 70 -8.82 -8.98 11.67
N MET A 71 -9.51 -9.52 10.67
CA MET A 71 -10.95 -9.80 10.74
C MET A 71 -11.30 -11.14 11.42
N GLN A 72 -10.31 -11.91 11.88
CA GLN A 72 -10.52 -13.06 12.76
C GLN A 72 -10.25 -12.62 14.21
N PRO A 73 -11.27 -12.32 15.02
CA PRO A 73 -11.09 -12.34 16.46
C PRO A 73 -10.85 -13.79 16.88
N ALA A 74 -9.84 -14.00 17.73
CA ALA A 74 -9.71 -15.23 18.51
C ALA A 74 -10.91 -15.42 19.44
#